data_AF-A0A0C5WR78-F1
#
_entry.id   AF-A0A0C5WR78-F1
#
_cell.length_a   1.000
_cell.length_b   1.000
_cell.length_c   1.000
_cell.angle_alpha   90.00
_cell.angle_beta   90.00
_cell.angle_gamma   90.00
#
_symmetry.space_group_name_H-M   'P 1'
#
loop_
_entity.id
_entity.type
_entity.pdbx_description
1 polymer ?
#
loop_
_entity_poly.entity_id
_entity_poly.type
_entity_poly.pdbx_seq_one_letter_code
_entity_poly.pdbx_strand_id
1 'polypeptide(L)' 'MDQAEGLRSIFKRQQCIQKVRDYHQQIREAVAHGKIQKVNQLLSLLEAAQLQLEATYDQSSKWVH' A
#
# COMPACT_ATOMS: atom_id res chain seq x y z
N MET A 1 26.39 -4.78 -0.66
CA MET A 1 25.02 -5.18 -0.29
C MET A 1 24.91 -5.16 1.22
N ASP A 2 24.12 -4.25 1.78
CA ASP A 2 23.82 -4.23 3.21
C ASP A 2 22.59 -5.12 3.46
N GLN A 3 22.77 -6.24 4.18
CA GLN A 3 21.67 -7.15 4.54
C GLN A 3 20.57 -6.43 5.34
N ALA A 4 20.92 -5.37 6.10
CA ALA A 4 19.96 -4.56 6.82
C ALA A 4 19.07 -3.75 5.85
N GLU A 5 19.59 -3.32 4.71
CA GLU A 5 18.83 -2.62 3.67
C GLU A 5 17.82 -3.55 2.99
N GLY A 6 18.23 -4.79 2.71
CA GLY A 6 17.34 -5.85 2.23
C GLY A 6 16.17 -6.09 3.19
N LEU A 7 16.43 -6.28 4.48
CA LEU A 7 15.38 -6.47 5.49
C LEU A 7 14.45 -5.26 5.60
N ARG A 8 14.98 -4.03 5.59
CA ARG A 8 14.17 -2.79 5.62
C ARG A 8 13.21 -2.71 4.44
N SER A 9 13.66 -3.08 3.24
CA SER A 9 12.81 -3.07 2.05
C SER A 9 11.66 -4.08 2.15
N ILE A 10 11.91 -5.28 2.68
CA ILE A 10 10.90 -6.32 2.90
C ILE A 10 9.86 -5.85 3.92
N PHE A 11 10.30 -5.31 5.07
CA PHE A 11 9.38 -4.81 6.09
C PHE A 11 8.53 -3.64 5.56
N LYS A 12 9.14 -2.71 4.82
CA LYS A 12 8.42 -1.59 4.21
C LYS A 12 7.36 -2.08 3.22
N ARG A 13 7.69 -3.04 2.37
CA ARG A 13 6.72 -3.66 1.45
C ARG A 13 5.57 -4.29 2.20
N GLN A 14 5.84 -5.05 3.26
CA GLN A 14 4.80 -5.68 4.07
C GLN A 14 3.85 -4.65 4.71
N GLN A 15 4.38 -3.54 5.22
CA GLN A 15 3.59 -2.43 5.75
C GLN A 15 2.70 -1.80 4.66
N CYS A 16 3.24 -1.57 3.47
CA CYS A 16 2.47 -1.06 2.34
C CYS A 16 1.34 -2.02 1.92
N ILE A 17 1.60 -3.33 1.87
CA ILE A 17 0.59 -4.36 1.59
C ILE A 17 -0.55 -4.30 2.61
N GLN A 18 -0.21 -4.24 3.90
CA GLN A 18 -1.23 -4.18 4.96
C GLN A 18 -2.08 -2.93 4.83
N LYS A 19 -1.47 -1.77 4.58
CA LYS A 19 -2.18 -0.50 4.40
C LYS A 19 -3.16 -0.53 3.22
N VAL A 20 -2.78 -1.12 2.09
CA VAL A 20 -3.68 -1.34 0.93
C VAL A 20 -4.86 -2.23 1.31
N ARG A 21 -4.62 -3.32 2.06
CA ARG A 21 -5.68 -4.22 2.53
C ARG A 21 -6.66 -3.50 3.46
N ASP A 22 -6.16 -2.68 4.37
CA ASP A 22 -6.98 -1.92 5.32
C ASP A 22 -7.89 -0.92 4.60
N TYR A 23 -7.39 -0.22 3.57
CA TYR A 23 -8.23 0.68 2.77
C TYR A 23 -9.28 -0.08 1.96
N HIS A 24 -8.95 -1.23 1.36
CA HIS A 24 -9.96 -2.06 0.70
C HIS A 24 -11.07 -2.49 1.66
N GLN A 25 -10.74 -2.89 2.89
CA GLN A 25 -11.73 -3.23 3.90
C GLN A 25 -12.61 -2.02 4.24
N GLN A 26 -12.01 -0.87 4.53
CA GLN A 26 -12.75 0.35 4.87
C GLN A 26 -13.67 0.80 3.73
N ILE A 27 -13.26 0.63 2.47
CA ILE A 27 -14.09 0.93 1.30
C ILE A 27 -15.30 0.00 1.27
N ARG A 28 -15.10 -1.31 1.42
CA ARG A 28 -16.21 -2.28 1.46
C ARG A 28 -17.21 -1.94 2.57
N GLU A 29 -16.71 -1.61 3.76
CA GLU A 29 -17.56 -1.18 4.87
C GLU A 29 -18.29 0.13 4.56
N ALA A 30 -17.61 1.13 4.00
CA ALA A 30 -18.23 2.41 3.66
C ALA A 30 -19.32 2.26 2.58
N VAL A 31 -19.11 1.41 1.57
CA VAL A 31 -20.10 1.07 0.55
C VAL A 31 -21.30 0.35 1.18
N ALA A 32 -21.06 -0.67 2.02
CA ALA A 32 -22.13 -1.42 2.67
C ALA A 32 -23.04 -0.54 3.55
N HIS A 33 -22.50 0.55 4.10
CA HIS A 33 -23.26 1.50 4.93
C HIS A 33 -23.72 2.76 4.17
N GLY A 34 -23.59 2.81 2.83
CA GLY A 34 -24.04 3.95 2.02
C GLY A 34 -23.25 5.25 2.25
N LYS A 35 -22.04 5.20 2.81
CA LYS A 35 -21.21 6.37 3.14
C LYS A 35 -20.41 6.86 1.92
N ILE A 36 -21.10 7.30 0.87
CA ILE A 36 -20.50 7.61 -0.45
C ILE A 36 -19.39 8.67 -0.38
N GLN A 37 -19.55 9.73 0.41
CA GLN A 37 -18.50 10.74 0.59
C GLN A 37 -17.21 10.14 1.19
N LYS A 38 -17.36 9.20 2.14
CA LYS A 38 -16.23 8.48 2.75
C LYS A 38 -15.58 7.53 1.74
N VAL A 39 -16.36 6.89 0.86
CA VAL A 39 -15.83 6.03 -0.20
C VAL A 39 -14.88 6.81 -1.11
N ASN A 40 -15.26 8.00 -1.56
CA ASN A 40 -14.40 8.82 -2.43
C ASN A 40 -13.07 9.17 -1.76
N GLN A 41 -13.10 9.58 -0.48
CA GLN A 41 -11.88 9.85 0.28
C GLN A 41 -11.00 8.61 0.43
N LEU A 42 -11.61 7.46 0.73
CA LEU A 42 -10.90 6.20 0.89
C LEU A 42 -10.28 5.70 -0.42
N LEU A 43 -10.90 5.95 -1.58
CA LEU A 43 -10.36 5.62 -2.89
C LEU A 43 -9.09 6.43 -3.20
N SER A 44 -9.08 7.74 -2.92
CA SER A 44 -7.86 8.55 -3.07
C SER A 44 -6.74 8.11 -2.14
N LEU A 45 -7.06 7.69 -0.91
CA LEU A 45 -6.08 7.14 0.03
C LEU A 45 -5.56 5.77 -0.40
N LEU A 46 -6.42 4.93 -0.99
CA LEU A 46 -6.05 3.65 -1.57
C LEU A 46 -5.05 3.84 -2.72
N GLU A 47 -5.32 4.76 -3.64
CA GLU A 47 -4.42 5.07 -4.75
C GLU A 47 -3.03 5.50 -4.25
N ALA A 48 -2.98 6.42 -3.28
CA ALA A 48 -1.70 6.82 -2.67
C ALA A 48 -0.97 5.64 -2.00
N ALA A 49 -1.70 4.71 -1.37
CA ALA A 49 -1.11 3.52 -0.76
C ALA A 49 -0.60 2.51 -1.81
N GLN A 50 -1.30 2.38 -2.95
CA GLN A 50 -0.86 1.55 -4.07
C GLN A 50 0.42 2.08 -4.70
N LEU A 51 0.51 3.40 -4.95
CA LEU A 51 1.75 4.03 -5.42
C LEU A 51 2.92 3.84 -4.44
N GLN A 52 2.66 3.92 -3.13
CA GLN A 52 3.67 3.62 -2.11
C GLN A 52 4.15 2.17 -2.17
N LEU A 53 3.24 1.22 -2.41
CA LEU A 53 3.56 -0.19 -2.56
C LEU A 53 4.37 -0.45 -3.83
N GLU A 54 3.97 0.10 -4.96
CA GLU A 54 4.67 0.02 -6.25
C GLU A 54 6.12 0.49 -6.13
N ALA A 55 6.35 1.62 -5.45
CA ALA A 55 7.69 2.13 -5.20
C ALA A 55 8.59 1.13 -4.43
N THR A 56 8.03 0.22 -3.62
CA THR A 56 8.80 -0.83 -2.93
C THR A 56 9.23 -1.97 -3.86
N TYR A 57 8.61 -2.10 -5.03
CA TYR A 57 9.00 -3.07 -6.07
C TYR A 57 10.03 -2.46 -7.02
N ASP A 58 9.86 -1.20 -7.42
CA ASP A 58 10.82 -0.48 -8.26
C ASP A 58 12.20 -0.38 -7.59
N GLN A 59 12.23 -0.16 -6.27
CA GLN A 59 13.46 -0.20 -5.51
C GLN A 59 14.12 -1.58 -5.51
N SER A 60 13.36 -2.68 -5.57
CA SER A 60 13.93 -4.04 -5.62
C SER A 60 14.48 -4.43 -6.99
N SER A 61 13.96 -3.84 -8.08
CA SER A 61 14.44 -4.10 -9.45
C SER A 61 15.86 -3.56 -9.70
N LYS A 62 16.26 -2.48 -8.99
CA LYS A 62 17.60 -1.88 -9.08
C LYS A 62 18.75 -2.74 -8.53
N TRP A 63 18.46 -3.89 -7.91
CA TRP A 63 19.45 -4.78 -7.30
C TRP A 63 19.73 -6.05 -8.13
N VAL A 64 19.14 -6.17 -9.32
CA VAL A 64 19.26 -7.35 -10.21
C VAL A 64 20.23 -7.11 -11.38
N HIS A 65 20.92 -5.96 -11.42
CA HIS A 65 21.96 -5.65 -12.42
C HIS A 65 23.31 -5.37 -11.76
#